data_AF-W1WDP3-F1
#
_entry.id   AF-W1WDP3-F1
#
_cell.length_a   1.000
_cell.length_b   1.000
_cell.length_c   1.000
_cell.angle_alpha   90.00
_cell.angle_beta   90.00
_cell.angle_gamma   90.00
#
_symmetry.space_group_name_H-M   'P 1'
#
loop_
_entity.id
_entity.type
_entity.pdbx_description
1 polymer ?
#
loop_
_entity_poly.entity_id
_entity_poly.type
_entity_poly.pdbx_seq_one_letter_code
_entity_poly.pdbx_strand_id
1 'polypeptide(L)' 'MKSGDTMTVDIDKNTVPSDLTDSFTIPKIKDNSGEIIATGTYDNKNKQITYTFTDYVDKYENIKAHLKLTSYIDKSKGKY' A
#
# COMPACT_ATOMS: atom_id res chain seq x y z
N MET A 1 10.52 -6.63 13.80
CA MET A 1 10.59 -6.46 12.33
C MET A 1 11.99 -6.03 11.98
N LYS A 2 12.39 -6.24 10.74
CA LYS A 2 13.62 -5.72 10.17
C LYS A 2 13.36 -5.04 8.83
N SER A 3 14.29 -4.21 8.38
CA SER A 3 14.27 -3.68 7.02
C SER A 3 14.12 -4.82 6.00
N GLY A 4 13.21 -4.64 5.05
CA GLY A 4 12.88 -5.64 4.04
C GLY A 4 11.75 -6.61 4.43
N ASP A 5 11.35 -6.67 5.71
CA ASP A 5 10.12 -7.39 6.09
C ASP A 5 8.92 -6.76 5.38
N THR A 6 7.87 -7.56 5.17
CA THR A 6 6.68 -7.12 4.42
C THR A 6 5.39 -7.28 5.20
N MET A 7 4.42 -6.45 4.82
CA MET A 7 3.01 -6.56 5.18
C MET A 7 2.20 -6.51 3.89
N THR A 8 1.17 -7.34 3.78
CA THR A 8 0.26 -7.34 2.63
C THR A 8 -1.12 -6.82 3.01
N VAL A 9 -1.79 -6.20 2.04
CA VAL A 9 -3.20 -5.81 2.14
C VAL A 9 -3.92 -6.35 0.91
N ASP A 10 -4.78 -7.32 1.12
CA ASP A 10 -5.69 -7.81 0.07
C ASP A 10 -6.82 -6.81 -0.13
N ILE A 11 -7.11 -6.47 -1.39
CA ILE A 11 -8.22 -5.59 -1.74
C ILE A 11 -9.30 -6.37 -2.49
N ASP A 12 -10.53 -5.88 -2.46
CA ASP A 12 -11.64 -6.54 -3.16
C ASP A 12 -11.35 -6.67 -4.65
N LYS A 13 -11.61 -7.84 -5.21
CA LYS A 13 -11.31 -8.18 -6.61
C LYS A 13 -11.99 -7.29 -7.65
N ASN A 14 -13.06 -6.61 -7.28
CA ASN A 14 -13.82 -5.68 -8.12
C ASN A 14 -13.38 -4.23 -7.91
N THR A 15 -12.27 -4.01 -7.20
CA THR A 15 -11.73 -2.68 -6.95
C THR A 15 -10.28 -2.52 -7.44
N VAL A 16 -9.87 -1.26 -7.55
CA VAL A 16 -8.52 -0.82 -7.90
C VAL A 16 -8.14 0.40 -7.05
N PRO A 17 -6.85 0.61 -6.73
CA PRO A 17 -6.40 1.77 -5.95
C PRO A 17 -6.55 3.13 -6.65
N SER A 18 -6.79 3.13 -7.96
CA SER A 18 -6.97 4.32 -8.79
C SER A 18 -7.94 4.01 -9.93
N ASP A 19 -8.80 4.96 -10.30
CA ASP A 19 -9.64 4.90 -11.50
C ASP A 19 -8.99 5.56 -12.74
N LEU A 20 -7.81 6.16 -12.57
CA LEU A 20 -6.93 6.63 -13.65
C LEU A 20 -6.01 5.49 -14.10
N THR A 21 -5.93 5.26 -15.41
CA THR A 21 -5.50 3.98 -16.00
C THR A 21 -3.99 3.72 -15.98
N ASP A 22 -3.15 4.73 -15.75
CA ASP A 22 -1.74 4.63 -16.13
C ASP A 22 -0.74 4.68 -14.96
N SER A 23 -1.19 4.93 -13.73
CA SER A 23 -0.33 4.75 -12.54
C SER A 23 -1.13 4.55 -11.26
N PHE A 24 -0.79 3.48 -10.52
CA PHE A 24 -1.24 3.29 -9.15
C PHE A 24 -0.19 3.88 -8.21
N THR A 25 -0.46 5.06 -7.65
CA THR A 25 0.41 5.60 -6.60
C THR A 25 -0.09 5.09 -5.26
N ILE A 26 0.63 4.13 -4.68
CA ILE A 26 0.35 3.62 -3.34
C ILE A 26 0.97 4.58 -2.31
N PRO A 27 0.19 5.10 -1.35
CA PRO A 27 0.72 6.01 -0.35
C PRO A 27 1.77 5.28 0.50
N LYS A 28 2.92 5.93 0.68
CA LYS A 28 3.95 5.49 1.63
C LYS A 28 3.40 5.60 3.05
N ILE A 29 3.81 4.68 3.92
CA ILE A 29 3.52 4.77 5.36
C ILE A 29 4.58 5.68 5.97
N LYS A 30 4.15 6.70 6.68
CA LYS A 30 5.03 7.69 7.30
C LYS A 30 4.72 7.84 8.78
N ASP A 31 5.73 8.24 9.55
CA ASP A 31 5.52 8.70 10.91
C ASP A 31 5.03 10.16 10.95
N ASN A 32 4.88 10.71 12.16
CA ASN A 32 4.41 12.08 12.36
C ASN A 32 5.40 13.15 11.88
N SER A 33 6.69 12.82 11.75
CA SER A 33 7.71 13.71 11.21
C SER A 33 7.75 13.70 9.67
N GLY A 34 7.16 12.67 9.07
CA GLY A 34 7.17 12.43 7.63
C GLY A 34 8.24 11.45 7.17
N GLU A 35 9.00 10.86 8.09
CA GLU A 35 9.97 9.80 7.79
C GLU A 35 9.23 8.54 7.28
N ILE A 36 9.83 7.84 6.31
CA ILE A 36 9.16 6.74 5.61
C ILE A 36 9.38 5.43 6.37
N ILE A 37 8.30 4.86 6.88
CA ILE A 37 8.26 3.57 7.57
C ILE A 37 8.23 2.42 6.54
N ALA A 38 7.44 2.57 5.48
CA ALA A 38 7.29 1.55 4.44
C ALA A 38 6.91 2.13 3.07
N THR A 39 7.35 1.47 2.01
CA THR A 39 6.94 1.76 0.62
C THR A 39 6.02 0.67 0.10
N GLY A 40 5.03 1.04 -0.70
CA GLY A 40 4.01 0.12 -1.20
C GLY A 40 4.08 -0.07 -2.71
N THR A 41 3.82 -1.30 -3.17
CA THR A 41 3.55 -1.63 -4.58
C THR A 41 2.22 -2.35 -4.69
N TYR A 42 1.56 -2.25 -5.84
CA TYR A 42 0.28 -2.90 -6.09
C TYR A 42 0.36 -3.88 -7.25
N ASP A 43 -0.07 -5.11 -6.99
CA ASP A 43 -0.23 -6.15 -7.97
C ASP A 43 -1.70 -6.22 -8.42
N ASN A 44 -1.99 -5.69 -9.62
CA ASN A 44 -3.35 -5.67 -10.16
C ASN A 44 -3.87 -7.07 -10.54
N LYS A 45 -2.99 -8.05 -10.76
CA LYS A 45 -3.39 -9.43 -11.08
C LYS A 45 -3.90 -10.13 -9.83
N ASN A 46 -3.15 -10.02 -8.74
CA ASN A 46 -3.46 -10.69 -7.47
C ASN A 46 -4.32 -9.82 -6.54
N LYS A 47 -4.56 -8.55 -6.89
CA LYS A 47 -5.36 -7.60 -6.10
C LYS A 47 -4.82 -7.45 -4.68
N GLN A 48 -3.51 -7.26 -4.58
CA GLN A 48 -2.78 -7.16 -3.32
C GLN A 48 -1.82 -5.97 -3.35
N ILE A 49 -1.76 -5.24 -2.24
CA ILE A 49 -0.74 -4.23 -1.97
C ILE A 49 0.32 -4.86 -1.08
N THR A 50 1.59 -4.73 -1.45
CA THR A 50 2.73 -5.18 -0.63
C THR A 50 3.47 -3.97 -0.11
N TYR A 51 3.52 -3.81 1.20
CA TYR A 51 4.35 -2.83 1.89
C TYR A 51 5.65 -3.48 2.33
N THR A 52 6.78 -2.88 1.93
CA THR A 52 8.12 -3.26 2.39
C THR A 52 8.61 -2.24 3.41
N PHE A 53 8.95 -2.69 4.61
CA PHE A 53 9.48 -1.83 5.66
C PHE A 53 10.90 -1.37 5.32
N THR A 54 11.19 -0.10 5.59
CA THR A 54 12.51 0.52 5.37
C THR A 54 13.43 0.24 6.57
N ASP A 55 14.64 0.79 6.53
CA ASP A 55 15.57 0.81 7.68
C ASP A 55 15.04 1.59 8.89
N TYR A 56 13.92 2.31 8.76
CA TYR A 56 13.22 2.92 9.88
C TYR A 56 12.90 1.90 10.98
N VAL A 57 12.44 0.69 10.61
CA VAL A 57 11.98 -0.30 11.59
C VAL A 57 13.11 -0.99 12.35
N ASP A 58 14.36 -0.84 11.89
CA ASP A 58 15.54 -1.32 12.60
C ASP A 58 15.98 -0.33 13.70
N LYS A 59 15.59 0.94 13.58
CA LYS A 59 16.06 2.05 14.45
C LYS A 59 15.14 2.34 15.63
N TYR A 60 13.85 2.03 15.48
CA TYR A 60 12.82 2.42 16.46
C TYR A 60 12.00 1.22 16.91
N GLU A 61 11.53 1.28 18.16
CA GLU A 61 10.61 0.29 18.74
C GLU A 61 9.22 0.88 18.94
N ASN A 62 8.21 0.03 19.14
CA ASN A 62 6.81 0.42 19.39
C ASN A 62 6.22 1.36 18.32
N ILE A 63 6.61 1.12 17.06
CA ILE A 63 6.21 1.92 15.90
C ILE A 63 4.68 1.86 15.73
N LYS A 64 4.05 3.04 15.63
CA LYS A 64 2.62 3.20 15.34
C LYS A 64 2.47 3.98 14.05
N ALA A 65 1.65 3.48 13.14
CA ALA A 65 1.35 4.13 11.89
C ALA A 65 -0.13 4.07 11.57
N HIS A 66 -0.62 5.07 10.84
CA HIS A 66 -1.98 5.12 10.33
C HIS A 66 -1.94 5.01 8.82
N LEU A 67 -2.71 4.07 8.28
CA LEU A 67 -2.86 3.86 6.85
C LEU A 67 -4.27 4.26 6.41
N LYS A 68 -4.35 5.16 5.43
CA LYS A 68 -5.60 5.52 4.77
C LYS A 68 -5.46 5.18 3.29
N LEU A 69 -6.28 4.23 2.84
CA LEU A 69 -6.35 3.81 1.45
C LEU A 69 -7.68 4.23 0.84
N THR A 70 -7.65 4.54 -0.45
CA THR A 70 -8.84 4.75 -1.26
C THR A 70 -8.88 3.65 -2.32
N SER A 71 -10.07 3.13 -2.60
CA SER A 71 -10.30 2.14 -3.65
C SER A 71 -11.49 2.55 -4.49
N TYR A 72 -11.42 2.26 -5.78
CA TYR A 72 -12.41 2.59 -6.79
C TYR A 72 -12.93 1.30 -7.44
N ILE A 73 -14.14 1.33 -7.99
CA ILE A 73 -14.68 0.19 -8.75
C ILE A 73 -13.81 -0.03 -10.00
N ASP A 74 -13.41 -1.28 -10.21
CA ASP A 74 -12.67 -1.70 -11.39
C ASP A 74 -13.61 -1.74 -12.61
N LYS A 75 -13.55 -0.69 -13.43
CA LYS A 75 -14.38 -0.54 -14.62
C LYS A 75 -14.15 -1.65 -15.65
N SER A 76 -12.98 -2.31 -15.65
CA SER A 76 -12.73 -3.46 -16.54
C SER A 76 -13.55 -4.70 -16.18
N LYS A 77 -14.10 -4.74 -14.96
CA LYS A 77 -14.97 -5.82 -14.47
C LYS A 77 -16.46 -5.50 -14.66
N GLY A 78 -16.80 -4.22 -14.83
CA GLY A 78 -18.16 -3.79 -15.11
C GLY A 78 -18.51 -4.00 -16.58
N LYS A 79 -19.56 -4.79 -16.85
CA LYS A 79 -20.23 -4.79 -18.16
C LYS A 79 -21.10 -3.53 -18.25
N TYR A 80 -20.55 -2.44 -18.79
CA TYR A 80 -21.34 -1.32 -19.30
C TYR A 80 -20.95 -1.08 -20.74
#